data_AF-A0A519T067-F1
#
_entry.id   AF-A0A519T067-F1
#
_cell.length_a   1.000
_cell.length_b   1.000
_cell.length_c   1.000
_cell.angle_alpha   90.00
_cell.angle_beta   90.00
_cell.angle_gamma   90.00
#
_symmetry.space_group_name_H-M   'P 1'
#
loop_
_entity.id
_entity.type
_entity.pdbx_description
1 polymer ?
#
loop_
_entity_poly.entity_id
_entity_poly.type
_entity_poly.pdbx_seq_one_letter_code
_entity_poly.pdbx_strand_id
1 'polypeptide(L)'
;MLPSSPSTTALPVSLLPYLGENYFNPLAWFCLTFGEYPHREVYQLSDADARQAVLTALGASFDLPAATVAHSTYLEKQGKTPEIQTYALNLAPHLLLFFSDYDYFGDKGALLYYSRHTDADLLAQVRVALAGQLNSSKEEHQRIQVLRQTSRRLDFSPLPLKIPALDLAANYNDDLLPVHDGLVHGQQVVVVVGGEVERR
;
A
#
# COMPACT_ATOMS: atom_id res chain seq x y z
N MET A 1 45.02 20.71 -14.95
CA MET A 1 43.67 20.10 -14.94
C MET A 1 43.18 20.14 -13.51
N LEU A 2 42.26 21.06 -13.20
CA LEU A 2 41.59 21.13 -11.90
C LEU A 2 40.40 20.17 -11.91
N PRO A 3 40.16 19.37 -10.85
CA PRO A 3 38.97 18.53 -10.78
C PRO A 3 37.74 19.43 -10.67
N SER A 4 36.79 19.22 -11.58
CA SER A 4 35.47 19.82 -11.56
C SER A 4 34.74 19.47 -10.26
N SER A 5 34.32 20.50 -9.54
CA SER A 5 33.49 20.40 -8.34
C SER A 5 32.24 19.55 -8.60
N PRO A 6 31.80 18.71 -7.65
CA PRO A 6 30.51 18.04 -7.79
C PRO A 6 29.41 19.11 -7.86
N SER A 7 28.59 19.03 -8.90
CA SER A 7 27.37 19.83 -8.98
C SER A 7 26.49 19.47 -7.80
N THR A 8 26.41 20.37 -6.82
CA THR A 8 25.40 20.31 -5.77
C THR A 8 24.04 20.47 -6.45
N THR A 9 23.40 19.35 -6.79
CA THR A 9 21.98 19.34 -7.14
C THR A 9 21.24 19.91 -5.95
N ALA A 10 20.81 21.17 -6.05
CA ALA A 10 20.05 21.82 -5.02
C ALA A 10 18.83 20.94 -4.69
N LEU A 11 18.68 20.57 -3.41
CA LEU A 11 17.52 19.84 -2.94
C LEU A 11 16.26 20.57 -3.43
N PRO A 12 15.31 19.86 -4.07
CA PRO A 12 14.11 20.52 -4.56
C PRO A 12 13.37 21.10 -3.35
N VAL A 13 13.18 22.42 -3.35
CA VAL A 13 12.48 23.22 -2.33
C VAL A 13 11.11 22.62 -1.97
N SER A 14 10.54 21.79 -2.86
CA SER A 14 9.32 21.00 -2.64
C SER A 14 9.39 19.95 -1.53
N LEU A 15 10.58 19.63 -0.98
CA LEU A 15 10.70 18.66 0.13
C LEU A 15 10.47 19.28 1.52
N LEU A 16 10.53 20.61 1.65
CA LEU A 16 10.33 21.33 2.92
C LEU A 16 9.04 20.97 3.69
N PRO A 17 7.85 20.80 3.07
CA PRO A 17 6.65 20.41 3.81
C PRO A 17 6.67 18.96 4.33
N TYR A 18 7.63 18.13 3.90
CA TYR A 18 7.75 16.73 4.31
C TYR A 18 8.75 16.50 5.44
N LEU A 19 9.46 17.55 5.88
CA LEU A 19 10.43 17.51 6.98
C LEU A 19 9.81 17.89 8.33
N GLY A 20 8.52 18.25 8.36
CA GLY A 20 7.88 18.96 9.47
C GLY A 20 6.95 18.16 10.39
N GLU A 21 6.78 16.85 10.20
CA GLU A 21 5.92 16.03 11.07
C GLU A 21 6.75 14.94 11.76
N ASN A 22 6.41 14.58 13.00
CA ASN A 22 7.14 13.63 13.88
C ASN A 22 7.19 12.18 13.35
N TYR A 23 6.97 11.95 12.07
CA TYR A 23 6.88 10.66 11.41
C TYR A 23 7.96 10.55 10.34
N PHE A 24 8.54 9.35 10.21
CA PHE A 24 9.52 9.09 9.17
C PHE A 24 8.86 9.21 7.78
N ASN A 25 9.39 10.08 6.93
CA ASN A 25 8.94 10.24 5.56
C ASN A 25 9.91 9.51 4.61
N PRO A 26 9.54 8.34 4.05
CA PRO A 26 10.45 7.55 3.22
C PRO A 26 10.85 8.27 1.92
N LEU A 27 9.95 9.05 1.32
CA LEU A 27 10.23 9.79 0.09
C LEU A 27 11.25 10.91 0.34
N ALA A 28 11.02 11.71 1.38
CA ALA A 28 11.94 12.79 1.73
C ALA A 28 13.32 12.24 2.11
N TRP A 29 13.36 11.17 2.93
CA TRP A 29 14.61 10.51 3.28
C TRP A 29 15.35 10.00 2.05
N PHE A 30 14.68 9.30 1.13
CA PHE A 30 15.31 8.77 -0.08
C PHE A 30 15.90 9.88 -0.95
N CYS A 31 15.14 10.96 -1.19
CA CYS A 31 15.60 12.09 -1.98
C CYS A 31 16.78 12.83 -1.32
N LEU A 32 16.77 12.98 0.00
CA LEU A 32 17.87 13.60 0.75
C LEU A 32 19.14 12.73 0.74
N THR A 33 18.98 11.41 0.86
CA THR A 33 20.10 10.46 0.93
C THR A 33 20.76 10.26 -0.44
N PHE A 34 19.98 10.16 -1.51
CA PHE A 34 20.48 9.79 -2.84
C PHE A 34 20.45 10.91 -3.88
N GLY A 35 19.82 12.05 -3.58
CA GLY A 35 19.75 13.21 -4.49
C GLY A 35 18.84 13.02 -5.70
N GLU A 36 17.97 12.01 -5.69
CA GLU A 36 17.06 11.68 -6.79
C GLU A 36 15.70 11.15 -6.29
N TYR A 37 14.70 11.18 -7.17
CA TYR A 37 13.38 10.63 -6.86
C TYR A 37 13.34 9.10 -7.06
N PRO A 38 12.81 8.34 -6.08
CA PRO A 38 12.64 6.90 -6.23
C PRO A 38 11.46 6.54 -7.13
N HIS A 39 11.57 5.40 -7.81
CA HIS A 39 10.43 4.58 -8.17
C HIS A 39 9.81 3.99 -6.91
N ARG A 40 8.47 3.92 -6.88
CA ARG A 40 7.71 3.40 -5.74
C ARG A 40 6.81 2.26 -6.17
N GLU A 41 6.93 1.13 -5.49
CA GLU A 41 6.01 -0.01 -5.58
C GLU A 41 5.26 -0.16 -4.26
N VAL A 42 3.99 -0.56 -4.37
CA VAL A 42 3.08 -0.75 -3.23
C VAL A 42 2.64 -2.21 -3.23
N TYR A 43 2.85 -2.88 -2.11
CA TYR A 43 2.50 -4.28 -1.90
C TYR A 43 1.43 -4.39 -0.81
N GLN A 44 0.37 -5.13 -1.11
CA GLN A 44 -0.64 -5.54 -0.14
C GLN A 44 -0.39 -7.00 0.25
N LEU A 45 0.15 -7.20 1.44
CA LEU A 45 0.42 -8.52 1.99
C LEU A 45 -0.87 -9.25 2.38
N SER A 46 -0.82 -10.57 2.52
CA SER A 46 -2.00 -11.41 2.83
C SER A 46 -2.66 -11.05 4.15
N ASP A 47 -1.86 -10.90 5.20
CA ASP A 47 -2.29 -10.77 6.59
C ASP A 47 -1.25 -10.02 7.44
N ALA A 48 -1.54 -9.88 8.73
CA ALA A 48 -0.68 -9.17 9.68
C ALA A 48 0.68 -9.88 9.90
N ASP A 49 0.70 -11.21 9.83
CA ASP A 49 1.88 -12.03 10.07
C ASP A 49 2.82 -12.05 8.86
N ALA A 50 2.28 -11.81 7.66
CA ALA A 50 3.01 -11.72 6.41
C ALA A 50 4.19 -10.72 6.47
N ARG A 51 4.04 -9.61 7.21
CA ARG A 51 5.13 -8.65 7.44
C ARG A 51 6.32 -9.33 8.12
N GLN A 52 6.06 -10.11 9.16
CA GLN A 52 7.10 -10.83 9.88
C GLN A 52 7.74 -11.90 8.98
N ALA A 53 6.96 -12.57 8.13
CA ALA A 53 7.49 -13.53 7.17
C ALA A 53 8.44 -12.88 6.15
N VAL A 54 8.11 -11.69 5.63
CA VAL A 54 9.01 -10.91 4.76
C VAL A 54 10.31 -10.56 5.50
N LEU A 55 10.21 -10.04 6.72
CA LEU A 55 11.40 -9.69 7.53
C LEU A 55 12.27 -10.91 7.81
N THR A 56 11.68 -12.06 8.15
CA THR A 56 12.42 -13.31 8.36
C THR A 56 13.12 -13.78 7.08
N ALA A 57 12.45 -13.71 5.92
CA ALA A 57 13.06 -14.08 4.65
C ALA A 57 14.23 -13.17 4.28
N LEU A 58 14.09 -11.86 4.47
CA LEU A 58 15.15 -10.88 4.20
C LEU A 58 16.32 -11.00 5.19
N GLY A 59 16.05 -11.35 6.45
CA GLY A 59 17.09 -11.57 7.46
C GLY A 59 18.07 -12.69 7.12
N ALA A 60 17.75 -13.56 6.16
CA ALA A 60 18.69 -14.57 5.65
C ALA A 60 19.77 -13.98 4.73
N SER A 61 19.57 -12.78 4.19
CA SER A 61 20.48 -12.15 3.21
C SER A 61 20.95 -10.75 3.62
N PHE A 62 20.24 -10.10 4.54
CA PHE A 62 20.52 -8.75 5.00
C PHE A 62 20.68 -8.71 6.52
N ASP A 63 21.63 -7.91 6.99
CA ASP A 63 21.71 -7.50 8.39
C ASP A 63 20.66 -6.41 8.64
N LEU A 64 19.45 -6.82 9.06
CA LEU A 64 18.32 -5.89 9.26
C LEU A 64 18.60 -4.83 10.34
N PRO A 65 19.21 -5.14 11.50
CA PRO A 65 19.66 -4.12 12.44
C PRO A 65 20.55 -3.05 11.80
N ALA A 66 21.54 -3.44 11.00
CA ALA A 66 22.42 -2.49 10.31
C ALA A 66 21.70 -1.70 9.21
N ALA A 67 20.70 -2.30 8.55
CA ALA A 67 19.89 -1.66 7.52
C ALA A 67 18.81 -0.71 8.07
N THR A 68 18.57 -0.71 9.39
CA THR A 68 17.47 0.06 10.00
C THR A 68 17.74 1.56 9.95
N VAL A 69 16.83 2.30 9.30
CA VAL A 69 16.87 3.77 9.23
C VAL A 69 15.89 4.41 10.21
N ALA A 70 14.71 3.81 10.36
CA ALA A 70 13.70 4.24 11.30
C ALA A 70 12.90 3.03 11.78
N HIS A 71 12.62 2.98 13.08
CA HIS A 71 11.85 1.89 13.66
C HIS A 71 11.06 2.40 14.86
N SER A 72 9.77 2.09 14.89
CA SER A 72 8.87 2.39 16.00
C SER A 72 7.87 1.25 16.18
N THR A 73 7.51 0.99 17.44
CA THR A 73 6.61 -0.10 17.83
C THR A 73 5.60 0.37 18.87
N TYR A 74 4.38 -0.16 18.83
CA TYR A 74 3.42 -0.02 19.91
C TYR A 74 3.62 -1.08 20.99
N LEU A 75 3.47 -0.65 22.25
CA LEU A 75 3.44 -1.51 23.42
C LEU A 75 2.05 -1.39 24.07
N GLU A 76 1.11 -2.24 23.65
CA GLU A 76 -0.26 -2.13 24.15
C GLU A 76 -0.44 -2.67 25.58
N LYS A 77 0.22 -3.79 25.91
CA LYS A 77 0.10 -4.46 27.21
C LYS A 77 1.42 -5.12 27.60
N GLN A 78 1.69 -5.18 28.90
CA GLN A 78 2.83 -5.90 29.44
C GLN A 78 2.74 -7.39 29.05
N GLY A 79 3.74 -7.91 28.36
CA GLY A 79 3.80 -9.30 27.89
C GLY A 79 3.20 -9.57 26.51
N LYS A 80 2.62 -8.57 25.82
CA LYS A 80 2.27 -8.69 24.39
C LYS A 80 3.48 -8.35 23.53
N THR A 81 3.66 -9.08 22.43
CA THR A 81 4.71 -8.79 21.44
C THR A 81 4.50 -7.37 20.91
N PRO A 82 5.57 -6.54 20.84
CA PRO A 82 5.47 -5.20 20.27
C PRO A 82 4.98 -5.28 18.82
N GLU A 83 4.02 -4.43 18.46
CA GLU A 83 3.52 -4.34 17.10
C GLU A 83 4.30 -3.26 16.34
N ILE A 84 4.71 -3.57 15.11
CA ILE A 84 5.47 -2.64 14.27
C ILE A 84 4.54 -1.53 13.81
N GLN A 85 4.86 -0.32 14.23
CA GLN A 85 4.17 0.89 13.81
C GLN A 85 4.84 1.44 12.54
N THR A 86 6.17 1.58 12.57
CA THR A 86 6.98 2.02 11.42
C THR A 86 8.25 1.20 11.37
N TYR A 87 8.65 0.73 10.19
CA TYR A 87 9.96 0.11 10.00
C TYR A 87 10.51 0.40 8.60
N ALA A 88 11.58 1.18 8.54
CA ALA A 88 12.29 1.57 7.33
C ALA A 88 13.66 0.90 7.27
N LEU A 89 13.92 0.17 6.18
CA LEU A 89 15.11 -0.64 5.96
C LEU A 89 15.80 -0.21 4.67
N ASN A 90 17.00 0.36 4.78
CA ASN A 90 17.88 0.63 3.66
C ASN A 90 18.71 -0.63 3.36
N LEU A 91 18.12 -1.56 2.62
CA LEU A 91 18.67 -2.90 2.37
C LEU A 91 19.92 -2.87 1.49
N ALA A 92 20.01 -1.89 0.59
CA ALA A 92 21.16 -1.65 -0.27
C ALA A 92 21.16 -0.18 -0.72
N PRO A 93 22.28 0.37 -1.26
CA PRO A 93 22.27 1.69 -1.88
C PRO A 93 21.12 1.82 -2.89
N HIS A 94 20.35 2.91 -2.77
CA HIS A 94 19.15 3.16 -3.55
C HIS A 94 18.04 2.09 -3.40
N LEU A 95 17.95 1.36 -2.29
CA LEU A 95 16.89 0.37 -2.04
C LEU A 95 16.35 0.46 -0.62
N LEU A 96 15.14 1.02 -0.49
CA LEU A 96 14.47 1.25 0.78
C LEU A 96 13.15 0.45 0.82
N LEU A 97 13.03 -0.44 1.79
CA LEU A 97 11.78 -1.10 2.14
C LEU A 97 11.16 -0.41 3.35
N PHE A 98 9.86 -0.17 3.30
CA PHE A 98 9.15 0.57 4.33
C PHE A 98 7.83 -0.10 4.70
N PHE A 99 7.64 -0.34 6.00
CA PHE A 99 6.40 -0.80 6.59
C PHE A 99 5.81 0.30 7.47
N SER A 100 4.51 0.51 7.37
CA SER A 100 3.77 1.45 8.19
C SER A 100 2.34 0.96 8.38
N ASP A 101 1.82 1.06 9.60
CA ASP A 101 0.45 0.70 9.95
C ASP A 101 -0.59 1.82 9.71
N TYR A 102 -0.16 3.02 9.36
CA TYR A 102 -1.04 4.14 8.98
C TYR A 102 -1.14 4.37 7.46
N ASP A 103 -0.58 3.48 6.67
CA ASP A 103 -0.67 3.55 5.19
C ASP A 103 -1.97 2.90 4.65
N TYR A 104 -2.20 2.99 3.34
CA TYR A 104 -3.42 2.51 2.66
C TYR A 104 -3.85 1.07 3.02
N PHE A 105 -2.90 0.21 3.37
CA PHE A 105 -3.12 -1.19 3.72
C PHE A 105 -2.87 -1.52 5.19
N GLY A 106 -2.64 -0.51 6.03
CA GLY A 106 -2.36 -0.68 7.45
C GLY A 106 -1.23 -1.67 7.72
N ASP A 107 -1.46 -2.61 8.64
CA ASP A 107 -0.50 -3.67 8.99
C ASP A 107 -0.07 -4.55 7.80
N LYS A 108 -0.90 -4.63 6.75
CA LYS A 108 -0.63 -5.38 5.52
C LYS A 108 0.11 -4.59 4.43
N GLY A 109 0.47 -3.34 4.68
CA GLY A 109 1.16 -2.50 3.71
C GLY A 109 2.67 -2.68 3.71
N ALA A 110 3.26 -2.79 2.53
CA ALA A 110 4.70 -2.63 2.33
C ALA A 110 4.97 -1.73 1.11
N LEU A 111 5.86 -0.75 1.29
CA LEU A 111 6.30 0.16 0.25
C LEU A 111 7.76 -0.11 -0.09
N LEU A 112 8.05 -0.29 -1.38
CA LEU A 112 9.40 -0.47 -1.89
C LEU A 112 9.80 0.75 -2.72
N TYR A 113 10.88 1.39 -2.32
CA TYR A 113 11.47 2.54 -3.00
C TYR A 113 12.83 2.16 -3.57
N TYR A 114 13.03 2.43 -4.86
CA TYR A 114 14.29 2.12 -5.55
C TYR A 114 14.59 3.13 -6.65
N SER A 115 15.80 3.14 -7.21
CA SER A 115 16.13 3.97 -8.37
C SER A 115 16.77 3.14 -9.47
N ARG A 116 17.12 3.78 -10.58
CA ARG A 116 17.88 3.14 -11.66
C ARG A 116 19.28 2.67 -11.25
N HIS A 117 19.79 3.15 -10.11
CA HIS A 117 21.12 2.81 -9.58
C HIS A 117 21.09 1.62 -8.62
N THR A 118 19.90 1.12 -8.30
CA THR A 118 19.71 -0.07 -7.48
C THR A 118 20.28 -1.30 -8.18
N ASP A 119 20.98 -2.14 -7.42
CA ASP A 119 21.41 -3.47 -7.86
C ASP A 119 20.17 -4.32 -8.23
N ALA A 120 20.17 -4.84 -9.46
CA ALA A 120 19.01 -5.55 -10.00
C ALA A 120 18.75 -6.88 -9.31
N ASP A 121 19.80 -7.58 -8.85
CA ASP A 121 19.68 -8.88 -8.20
C ASP A 121 19.14 -8.70 -6.78
N LEU A 122 19.62 -7.68 -6.05
CA LEU A 122 19.09 -7.33 -4.73
C LEU A 122 17.63 -6.86 -4.81
N LEU A 123 17.30 -6.04 -5.82
CA LEU A 123 15.91 -5.62 -6.05
C LEU A 123 15.01 -6.83 -6.35
N ALA A 124 15.45 -7.74 -7.22
CA ALA A 124 14.71 -8.96 -7.53
C ALA A 124 14.50 -9.83 -6.28
N GLN A 125 15.52 -9.97 -5.43
CA GLN A 125 15.44 -10.72 -4.18
C GLN A 125 14.37 -10.14 -3.24
N VAL A 126 14.35 -8.83 -3.05
CA VAL A 126 13.35 -8.16 -2.21
C VAL A 126 11.94 -8.33 -2.79
N ARG A 127 11.80 -8.20 -4.11
CA ARG A 127 10.51 -8.44 -4.79
C ARG A 127 10.02 -9.87 -4.62
N VAL A 128 10.91 -10.86 -4.68
CA VAL A 128 10.54 -12.28 -4.45
C VAL A 128 10.03 -12.47 -3.02
N ALA A 129 10.70 -11.89 -2.03
CA ALA A 129 10.26 -11.98 -0.63
C ALA A 129 8.87 -11.36 -0.43
N LEU A 130 8.61 -10.20 -1.03
CA LEU A 130 7.31 -9.52 -0.99
C LEU A 130 6.24 -10.31 -1.76
N ALA A 131 6.55 -10.75 -2.98
CA ALA A 131 5.63 -11.48 -3.85
C ALA A 131 5.19 -12.81 -3.23
N GLY A 132 6.07 -13.50 -2.50
CA GLY A 132 5.74 -14.73 -1.77
C GLY A 132 4.70 -14.54 -0.67
N GLN A 133 4.44 -13.30 -0.26
CA GLN A 133 3.47 -12.93 0.78
C GLN A 133 2.29 -12.11 0.23
N LEU A 134 2.17 -12.02 -1.10
CA LEU A 134 1.02 -11.38 -1.73
C LEU A 134 -0.21 -12.27 -1.61
N ASN A 135 -1.36 -11.61 -1.51
CA ASN A 135 -2.65 -12.28 -1.45
C ASN A 135 -2.91 -12.99 -2.80
N SER A 136 -2.64 -14.29 -2.85
CA SER A 136 -2.93 -15.11 -4.02
C SER A 136 -4.44 -15.35 -4.12
N SER A 137 -5.11 -14.48 -4.87
CA SER A 137 -6.37 -14.79 -5.59
C SER A 137 -7.57 -15.28 -4.75
N LYS A 138 -7.57 -15.15 -3.42
CA LYS A 138 -8.74 -15.53 -2.59
C LYS A 138 -9.55 -14.35 -2.03
N GLU A 139 -9.05 -13.11 -2.17
CA GLU A 139 -9.80 -11.89 -1.82
C GLU A 139 -10.05 -10.94 -3.02
N GLU A 140 -9.92 -11.42 -4.26
CA GLU A 140 -10.28 -10.61 -5.45
C GLU A 140 -11.82 -10.38 -5.53
N HIS A 141 -12.59 -11.03 -4.67
CA HIS A 141 -14.03 -10.82 -4.56
C HIS A 141 -14.37 -9.90 -3.37
N GLN A 142 -15.01 -8.78 -3.71
CA GLN A 142 -15.73 -7.83 -2.85
C GLN A 142 -14.93 -6.70 -2.21
N ARG A 143 -14.45 -5.73 -2.99
CA ARG A 143 -14.21 -4.38 -2.41
C ARG A 143 -14.70 -3.28 -3.34
N ILE A 144 -15.98 -2.92 -3.20
CA ILE A 144 -16.45 -1.59 -3.58
C ILE A 144 -15.64 -0.59 -2.75
N GLN A 145 -14.88 0.28 -3.40
CA GLN A 145 -14.18 1.38 -2.74
C GLN A 145 -15.09 2.60 -2.74
N VAL A 146 -15.22 3.23 -1.58
CA VAL A 146 -16.01 4.46 -1.45
C VAL A 146 -15.04 5.62 -1.24
N LEU A 147 -15.17 6.63 -2.10
CA LEU A 147 -14.51 7.90 -1.92
C LEU A 147 -15.10 8.58 -0.68
N ARG A 148 -14.30 8.72 0.37
CA ARG A 148 -14.71 9.40 1.61
C ARG A 148 -13.88 10.66 1.81
N GLN A 149 -14.54 11.69 2.31
CA GLN A 149 -13.85 12.88 2.77
C GLN A 149 -13.53 12.71 4.25
N THR A 150 -12.26 12.52 4.58
CA THR A 150 -11.76 12.43 5.95
C THR A 150 -10.99 13.69 6.29
N SER A 151 -11.53 14.50 7.21
CA SER A 151 -10.84 15.58 7.94
C SER A 151 -10.01 16.61 7.14
N ARG A 152 -10.19 16.69 5.79
CA ARG A 152 -9.62 17.61 4.76
C ARG A 152 -9.01 16.90 3.53
N ARG A 153 -9.03 15.57 3.44
CA ARG A 153 -8.57 14.81 2.26
C ARG A 153 -9.66 13.88 1.72
N LEU A 154 -9.57 13.60 0.42
CA LEU A 154 -10.38 12.61 -0.27
C LEU A 154 -9.58 11.32 -0.32
N ASP A 155 -10.07 10.30 0.39
CA ASP A 155 -9.39 9.02 0.51
C ASP A 155 -10.33 7.90 0.01
N PHE A 156 -9.76 6.94 -0.71
CA PHE A 156 -10.47 5.71 -1.06
C PHE A 156 -10.41 4.77 0.14
N SER A 157 -11.56 4.49 0.73
CA SER A 157 -11.68 3.55 1.85
C SER A 157 -12.40 2.27 1.38
N PRO A 158 -11.93 1.08 1.79
CA PRO A 158 -12.65 -0.15 1.51
C PRO A 158 -13.99 -0.14 2.26
N LEU A 159 -15.09 -0.39 1.56
CA LEU A 159 -16.38 -0.67 2.20
C LEU A 159 -16.46 -2.18 2.47
N PRO A 160 -16.41 -2.63 3.74
CA PRO A 160 -16.62 -4.03 4.06
C PRO A 160 -18.07 -4.38 3.74
N LEU A 161 -18.31 -5.02 2.60
CA LEU A 161 -19.60 -5.64 2.29
C LEU A 161 -19.64 -6.98 2.99
N LYS A 162 -20.43 -7.09 4.05
CA LYS A 162 -20.87 -8.41 4.52
C LYS A 162 -22.02 -8.82 3.60
N ILE A 163 -21.75 -9.61 2.56
CA ILE A 163 -22.83 -10.32 1.88
C ILE A 163 -23.22 -11.47 2.82
N PRO A 164 -24.38 -11.40 3.50
CA PRO A 164 -24.84 -12.55 4.26
C PRO A 164 -24.99 -13.73 3.30
N ALA A 165 -24.66 -14.93 3.75
CA ALA A 165 -25.00 -16.14 3.02
C ALA A 165 -26.53 -16.24 2.98
N LEU A 166 -27.14 -15.64 1.95
CA LEU A 166 -28.55 -15.75 1.71
C LEU A 166 -28.76 -17.16 1.14
N ASP A 167 -29.25 -18.06 1.99
CA ASP A 167 -29.74 -19.35 1.52
C ASP A 167 -31.00 -19.09 0.70
N LEU A 168 -30.81 -19.02 -0.63
CA LEU A 168 -31.88 -18.82 -1.58
C LEU A 168 -32.88 -19.97 -1.51
N ALA A 169 -32.48 -21.19 -1.14
CA ALA A 169 -33.41 -22.31 -1.04
C ALA A 169 -34.34 -22.20 0.19
N ALA A 170 -33.86 -21.58 1.27
CA ALA A 170 -34.65 -21.35 2.49
C ALA A 170 -35.48 -20.05 2.46
N ASN A 171 -35.11 -19.09 1.61
CA ASN A 171 -35.74 -17.76 1.56
C ASN A 171 -36.35 -17.42 0.18
N TYR A 172 -36.44 -18.39 -0.74
CA TYR A 172 -37.13 -18.21 -2.01
C TYR A 172 -38.64 -18.05 -1.74
N ASN A 173 -39.15 -16.85 -1.97
CA ASN A 173 -40.59 -16.64 -2.11
C ASN A 173 -40.91 -16.63 -3.60
N ASP A 174 -41.60 -17.67 -4.07
CA ASP A 174 -41.94 -17.93 -5.48
C ASP A 174 -42.93 -16.90 -6.08
N ASP A 175 -43.35 -15.91 -5.28
CA ASP A 175 -44.30 -14.84 -5.65
C ASP A 175 -43.67 -13.67 -6.43
N LEU A 176 -42.37 -13.70 -6.71
CA LEU A 176 -41.74 -12.66 -7.52
C LEU A 176 -41.86 -13.00 -9.01
N LEU A 177 -42.76 -12.26 -9.68
CA LEU A 177 -42.99 -12.23 -11.13
C LEU A 177 -41.68 -12.31 -11.95
N PRO A 178 -41.73 -12.86 -13.18
CA PRO A 178 -40.56 -13.29 -13.93
C PRO A 178 -39.71 -12.10 -14.42
N VAL A 179 -38.81 -11.63 -13.55
CA VAL A 179 -37.72 -10.70 -13.92
C VAL A 179 -36.43 -11.47 -14.22
N HIS A 180 -36.43 -12.80 -14.06
CA HIS A 180 -35.25 -13.66 -14.26
C HIS A 180 -34.81 -13.79 -15.73
N ASP A 181 -35.67 -13.48 -16.71
CA ASP A 181 -35.28 -13.51 -18.12
C ASP A 181 -34.38 -12.34 -18.54
N GLY A 182 -34.24 -11.29 -17.72
CA GLY A 182 -33.43 -10.12 -18.05
C GLY A 182 -31.96 -10.17 -17.64
N LEU A 183 -31.57 -11.06 -16.71
CA LEU A 183 -30.22 -11.07 -16.12
C LEU A 183 -29.26 -12.08 -16.74
N VAL A 184 -29.75 -12.99 -17.58
CA VAL A 184 -28.95 -14.11 -18.12
C VAL A 184 -28.39 -13.83 -19.53
N HIS A 185 -28.89 -12.83 -20.26
CA HIS A 185 -28.38 -12.49 -21.59
C HIS A 185 -27.76 -11.09 -21.58
N GLY A 186 -26.43 -11.06 -21.52
CA GLY A 186 -25.65 -9.84 -21.30
C GLY A 186 -25.94 -8.72 -22.29
N GLN A 187 -26.00 -7.48 -21.80
CA GLN A 187 -25.74 -6.28 -22.58
C GLN A 187 -25.48 -5.06 -21.67
N GLN A 188 -24.33 -4.42 -21.92
CA GLN A 188 -23.98 -3.02 -21.69
C GLN A 188 -24.83 -2.19 -20.72
N VAL A 189 -24.23 -1.82 -19.59
CA VAL A 189 -24.70 -0.67 -18.79
C VAL A 189 -24.35 0.61 -19.54
N VAL A 190 -25.36 1.21 -20.17
CA VAL A 190 -25.33 2.60 -20.65
C VAL A 190 -25.48 3.52 -19.43
N VAL A 191 -24.48 4.39 -19.22
CA VAL A 191 -24.58 5.48 -18.23
C VAL A 191 -25.39 6.62 -18.85
N VAL A 192 -26.59 6.86 -18.34
CA VAL A 192 -27.38 8.06 -18.67
C VAL A 192 -26.99 9.16 -17.69
N VAL A 193 -26.37 10.24 -18.20
CA VAL A 193 -26.13 11.49 -17.47
C VAL A 193 -27.45 12.27 -17.45
N GLY A 194 -28.04 12.42 -16.27
CA GLY A 194 -29.24 13.25 -16.08
C GLY A 194 -28.89 14.74 -16.13
N GLY A 195 -29.26 15.40 -17.23
CA GLY A 195 -29.40 16.86 -17.28
C GLY A 195 -30.84 17.24 -16.98
N GLU A 196 -31.05 18.07 -15.95
CA GLU A 196 -32.33 18.71 -15.68
C GLU A 196 -32.63 19.75 -16.78
N VAL A 197 -33.84 19.67 -17.35
CA VAL A 197 -34.46 20.80 -18.06
C VAL A 197 -35.74 21.13 -17.32
N GLU A 198 -35.68 22.19 -16.53
CA GLU A 198 -36.82 22.82 -15.89
C GLU A 198 -37.65 23.54 -16.97
N ARG A 199 -38.96 23.23 -17.05
CA ARG A 199 -39.96 24.05 -17.73
C ARG A 199 -41.13 24.29 -16.80
N ARG A 200 -41.25 25.53 -16.32
CA ARG A 200 -42.51 26.26 -16.29
C ARG A 200 -42.24 27.70 -16.69
#